data_AF-A0A7V9IPH2-F1
#
_entry.id   AF-A0A7V9IPH2-F1
#
_cell.length_a   1.000
_cell.length_b   1.000
_cell.length_c   1.000
_cell.angle_alpha   90.00
_cell.angle_beta   90.00
_cell.angle_gamma   90.00
#
_symmetry.space_group_name_H-M   'P 1'
#
loop_
_entity.id
_entity.type
_entity.pdbx_description
1 polymer ?
#
loop_
_entity_poly.entity_id
_entity_poly.type
_entity_poly.pdbx_seq_one_letter_code
_entity_poly.pdbx_strand_id
1 'polypeptide(L)'
;ALVHLFDEPQLNTQDGYIGFMLRFFENLRRRDRLLFVCLHPQEPWQLELLREIAESFVFVERGHVTRHATFGDLIEVAGARDYLGHLVGAK
;
A
#
# COMPACT_ATOMS: atom_id res chain seq x y z
N ALA A 1 1.56 -12.38 18.22
CA ALA A 1 1.63 -12.13 16.76
C ALA A 1 2.89 -11.33 16.47
N LEU A 2 3.68 -11.70 15.46
CA LEU A 2 4.84 -10.92 15.01
C LEU A 2 4.38 -9.95 13.91
N VAL A 3 4.73 -8.67 14.06
CA VAL A 3 4.42 -7.61 13.10
C VAL A 3 5.71 -7.25 12.35
N HIS A 4 5.65 -7.23 11.03
CA HIS A 4 6.70 -6.69 10.18
C HIS A 4 6.28 -5.29 9.71
N LEU A 5 6.98 -4.26 10.19
CA LEU A 5 6.77 -2.88 9.78
C LEU A 5 7.79 -2.51 8.70
N PHE A 6 7.30 -2.05 7.55
CA PHE A 6 8.10 -1.48 6.47
C PHE A 6 7.78 0.00 6.40
N ASP A 7 8.72 0.83 6.84
CA ASP A 7 8.58 2.28 6.83
C ASP A 7 9.20 2.83 5.54
N GLU A 8 8.36 3.33 4.64
CA GLU A 8 8.74 3.91 3.34
C GLU A 8 9.81 3.08 2.59
N PRO A 9 9.57 1.78 2.34
CA PRO A 9 10.56 0.95 1.68
C PRO A 9 10.87 1.51 0.28
N GLN A 10 12.14 1.46 -0.10
CA GLN A 10 12.58 1.79 -1.45
C GLN A 10 11.98 0.78 -2.43
N LEU A 11 11.00 1.21 -3.22
CA LEU A 11 10.41 0.41 -4.29
C LEU A 11 11.16 0.73 -5.59
N ASN A 12 11.86 -0.24 -6.19
CA ASN A 12 12.53 -0.05 -7.48
C ASN A 12 11.90 -0.96 -8.55
N THR A 13 11.84 -0.46 -9.78
CA THR A 13 11.36 -1.22 -10.95
C THR A 13 12.48 -2.05 -11.60
N GLN A 14 13.70 -2.00 -11.06
CA GLN A 14 14.80 -2.82 -11.55
C GLN A 14 14.47 -4.31 -11.40
N ASP A 15 14.77 -5.06 -12.45
CA ASP A 15 14.23 -6.40 -12.69
C ASP A 15 14.27 -7.31 -11.44
N GLY A 16 13.08 -7.77 -11.04
CA GLY A 16 12.88 -8.83 -10.05
C GLY A 16 12.65 -8.38 -8.61
N TYR A 17 12.92 -7.13 -8.23
CA TYR A 17 12.78 -6.68 -6.83
C TYR A 17 11.32 -6.57 -6.39
N ILE A 18 10.45 -5.95 -7.20
CA ILE A 18 9.00 -5.88 -6.92
C ILE A 18 8.41 -7.30 -6.83
N GLY A 19 8.71 -8.15 -7.81
CA GLY A 19 8.25 -9.55 -7.80
C GLY A 19 8.78 -10.35 -6.61
N PHE A 20 10.00 -10.08 -6.16
CA PHE A 20 10.54 -10.66 -4.93
C PHE A 20 9.77 -10.19 -3.70
N MET A 21 9.51 -8.89 -3.56
CA MET A 21 8.75 -8.34 -2.44
C MET A 21 7.31 -8.88 -2.41
N LEU A 22 6.63 -8.96 -3.55
CA LEU A 22 5.31 -9.57 -3.68
C LEU A 22 5.30 -11.01 -3.13
N ARG A 23 6.22 -11.85 -3.61
CA ARG A 23 6.36 -13.24 -3.13
C ARG A 23 6.74 -13.31 -1.66
N PHE A 24 7.54 -12.37 -1.18
CA PHE A 24 7.92 -12.29 0.22
C PHE A 24 6.71 -11.95 1.11
N PHE A 25 5.89 -10.97 0.72
CA PHE A 25 4.66 -10.63 1.42
C PHE A 25 3.66 -11.79 1.43
N GLU A 26 3.46 -12.46 0.29
CA GLU A 26 2.61 -13.64 0.20
C GLU A 26 3.09 -14.79 1.11
N ASN A 27 4.41 -15.02 1.18
CA ASN A 27 4.98 -16.05 2.03
C ASN A 27 4.84 -15.74 3.53
N LEU A 28 5.01 -14.48 3.93
CA LEU A 28 4.80 -14.09 5.33
C LEU A 28 3.33 -14.19 5.72
N ARG A 29 2.41 -13.84 4.80
CA ARG A 29 0.96 -14.02 5.00
C ARG A 29 0.60 -15.47 5.30
N ARG A 30 1.16 -16.45 4.57
CA ARG A 30 0.99 -17.89 4.83
C ARG A 30 1.47 -18.34 6.22
N ARG A 31 2.26 -17.53 6.92
CA ARG A 31 2.82 -17.83 8.25
C ARG A 31 2.12 -17.11 9.39
N ASP A 32 0.90 -16.60 9.15
CA ASP A 32 0.10 -15.87 10.15
C ASP A 32 0.89 -14.70 10.77
N ARG A 33 1.49 -13.88 9.88
CA ARG A 33 2.26 -12.68 10.22
C ARG A 33 1.51 -11.45 9.72
N LEU A 34 1.45 -10.40 10.55
CA LEU A 34 0.92 -9.11 10.13
C LEU A 34 2.03 -8.30 9.46
N LEU A 35 1.75 -7.78 8.27
CA LEU A 35 2.61 -6.83 7.58
C LEU A 35 1.95 -5.47 7.59
N PHE A 36 2.73 -4.46 7.93
CA PHE A 36 2.31 -3.07 7.88
C PHE A 36 3.30 -2.32 6.99
N VAL A 37 2.83 -1.75 5.89
CA VAL A 37 3.65 -1.05 4.91
C VAL A 37 3.21 0.40 4.87
N CYS A 38 4.09 1.32 5.26
CA CYS A 38 3.90 2.76 5.13
C CYS A 38 4.48 3.20 3.79
N LEU A 39 3.70 3.88 2.96
CA LEU A 39 4.15 4.42 1.68
C LEU A 39 3.56 5.80 1.45
N HIS A 40 4.34 6.64 0.79
CA HIS A 40 3.91 7.85 0.12
C HIS A 40 4.00 7.63 -1.39
N PRO A 41 2.93 7.11 -2.03
CA PRO A 41 2.96 6.80 -3.45
C PRO A 41 3.24 8.07 -4.27
N GLN A 42 4.20 7.97 -5.17
CA GLN A 42 4.59 9.02 -6.12
C GLN A 42 4.34 8.57 -7.56
N GLU A 43 4.18 7.26 -7.79
CA GLU A 43 4.02 6.67 -9.11
C GLU A 43 2.78 5.77 -9.16
N PRO A 44 2.04 5.71 -10.29
CA PRO A 44 0.81 4.92 -10.41
C PRO A 44 0.99 3.43 -10.08
N TRP A 45 2.08 2.82 -10.52
CA TRP A 45 2.37 1.40 -10.29
C TRP A 45 2.51 1.07 -8.79
N GLN A 46 2.87 2.03 -7.93
CA GLN A 46 2.92 1.81 -6.48
C GLN A 46 1.51 1.66 -5.90
N LEU A 47 0.51 2.36 -6.45
CA LEU A 47 -0.88 2.17 -6.09
C LEU A 47 -1.41 0.83 -6.58
N GLU A 48 -1.03 0.41 -7.79
CA GLU A 48 -1.38 -0.92 -8.30
C GLU A 48 -0.81 -2.04 -7.42
N LEU A 49 0.46 -1.91 -7.03
CA LEU A 49 1.10 -2.83 -6.09
C LEU A 49 0.34 -2.90 -4.77
N LEU A 50 0.01 -1.75 -4.17
CA LEU A 50 -0.74 -1.68 -2.92
C LEU A 50 -2.12 -2.34 -3.05
N ARG A 51 -2.81 -2.13 -4.17
CA ARG A 51 -4.11 -2.74 -4.45
C ARG A 51 -4.04 -4.26 -4.58
N GLU A 52 -2.91 -4.79 -5.06
CA GLU A 52 -2.68 -6.22 -5.20
C GLU A 52 -2.40 -6.91 -3.86
N ILE A 53 -1.61 -6.27 -2.99
CA ILE A 53 -1.12 -6.92 -1.75
C ILE A 53 -1.90 -6.59 -0.48
N ALA A 54 -2.55 -5.43 -0.41
CA ALA A 54 -3.12 -4.95 0.84
C ALA A 54 -4.52 -5.53 1.06
N GLU A 55 -4.74 -6.11 2.24
CA GLU A 55 -6.05 -6.60 2.68
C GLU A 55 -6.90 -5.50 3.35
N SER A 56 -6.27 -4.43 3.79
CA SER A 56 -6.93 -3.22 4.28
C SER A 56 -5.99 -2.03 4.21
N PHE A 57 -6.55 -0.84 4.18
CA PHE A 57 -5.81 0.40 4.02
C PHE A 57 -5.97 1.26 5.27
N VAL A 58 -4.90 1.99 5.61
CA VAL A 58 -4.91 3.03 6.64
C VAL A 58 -4.54 4.34 5.97
N PHE A 59 -5.35 5.37 6.19
CA PHE A 59 -5.08 6.71 5.69
C PHE A 59 -4.88 7.66 6.85
N VAL A 60 -3.78 8.41 6.79
CA VAL A 60 -3.39 9.37 7.80
C VAL A 60 -3.42 10.76 7.19
N GLU A 61 -4.26 11.63 7.74
CA GLU A 61 -4.40 13.00 7.28
C GLU A 61 -4.56 13.92 8.47
N ARG A 62 -3.68 14.94 8.59
CA ARG A 62 -3.80 16.00 9.61
C ARG A 62 -4.05 15.46 11.03
N GLY A 63 -3.28 14.44 11.42
CA GLY A 63 -3.39 13.80 12.74
C GLY A 63 -4.58 12.85 12.92
N HIS A 64 -5.40 12.64 11.90
CA HIS A 64 -6.51 11.68 11.90
C HIS A 64 -6.12 10.41 11.18
N VAL A 65 -6.53 9.27 11.74
CA VAL A 65 -6.28 7.94 11.18
C VAL A 65 -7.62 7.29 10.86
N THR A 66 -7.81 6.89 9.60
CA THR A 66 -9.00 6.15 9.15
C THR A 66 -8.59 4.81 8.56
N ARG A 67 -9.47 3.81 8.66
CA ARG A 67 -9.23 2.46 8.14
C ARG A 67 -10.31 2.10 7.11
N HIS A 68 -9.88 1.46 6.03
CA HIS A 68 -10.69 1.13 4.87
C HIS A 68 -10.48 -0.33 4.49
N ALA A 69 -11.55 -1.05 4.16
CA ALA A 69 -11.45 -2.47 3.80
C ALA A 69 -10.88 -2.63 2.39
N THR A 70 -11.19 -1.71 1.49
CA THR A 70 -10.74 -1.76 0.09
C THR A 70 -10.14 -0.43 -0.34
N PHE A 71 -9.40 -0.45 -1.45
CA PHE A 71 -8.90 0.78 -2.08
C PHE A 71 -10.05 1.66 -2.60
N GLY A 72 -11.18 1.06 -2.99
CA GLY A 72 -12.39 1.78 -3.38
C GLY A 72 -12.93 2.62 -2.21
N ASP A 73 -13.06 2.02 -1.02
CA ASP A 73 -13.51 2.75 0.17
C ASP A 73 -12.56 3.91 0.53
N LEU A 74 -11.25 3.67 0.38
CA LEU A 74 -10.23 4.69 0.60
C LEU A 74 -10.39 5.90 -0.34
N ILE A 75 -10.55 5.66 -1.65
CA ILE A 75 -10.61 6.77 -2.63
C ILE A 75 -11.94 7.54 -2.56
N GLU A 76 -12.94 7.03 -1.85
CA GLU A 76 -14.15 7.80 -1.54
C GLU A 76 -13.91 8.91 -0.51
N VAL A 77 -12.86 8.80 0.33
CA VAL A 77 -12.47 9.87 1.25
C VAL A 77 -11.91 11.06 0.48
N ALA A 78 -12.51 12.24 0.66
CA ALA A 78 -12.12 13.46 -0.05
C ALA A 78 -10.61 13.76 0.05
N GLY A 79 -10.03 13.71 1.25
CA GLY A 79 -8.59 13.96 1.45
C GLY A 79 -7.70 12.91 0.77
N ALA A 80 -8.09 11.63 0.76
CA ALA A 80 -7.35 10.58 0.07
C ALA A 80 -7.45 10.73 -1.45
N ARG A 81 -8.61 11.14 -1.97
CA ARG A 81 -8.85 11.43 -3.39
C ARG A 81 -8.01 12.62 -3.85
N ASP A 82 -7.96 13.69 -3.06
CA ASP A 82 -7.13 14.86 -3.36
C ASP A 82 -5.64 14.50 -3.35
N TYR A 83 -5.22 13.65 -2.40
CA TYR A 83 -3.83 13.22 -2.26
C TYR A 83 -3.38 12.24 -3.36
N LEU A 84 -4.16 11.19 -3.62
CA LEU A 84 -3.78 10.09 -4.53
C LEU A 84 -4.36 10.23 -5.94
N GLY A 85 -5.36 11.08 -6.14
CA GLY A 85 -6.15 11.14 -7.37
C GLY A 85 -5.34 11.45 -8.63
N HIS A 86 -4.23 12.19 -8.49
CA HIS A 86 -3.32 12.47 -9.60
C HIS A 86 -2.58 11.21 -10.12
N LEU A 87 -2.52 10.14 -9.32
CA LEU A 87 -1.93 8.85 -9.69
C LEU A 87 -3.00 7.85 -10.15
N VAL A 88 -4.27 8.08 -9.82
CA VAL A 88 -5.39 7.20 -10.19
C VAL A 88 -5.82 7.51 -11.61
N GLY A 89 -5.37 6.72 -12.58
CA GLY A 89 -5.77 6.83 -13.99
C GLY A 89 -4.70 7.38 -14.94
N ALA A 90 -3.47 7.60 -14.46
CA ALA A 90 -2.32 7.76 -15.34
C ALA A 90 -2.05 6.41 -16.04
N LYS A 91 -2.28 6.37 -17.34
CA LYS A 91 -1.93 5.24 -18.23
C LYS A 91 -0.53 5.42 -18.77
#